data_AF-A0A7C3XNB7-F1
#
_entry.id   AF-A0A7C3XNB7-F1
#
_cell.length_a   1.000
_cell.length_b   1.000
_cell.length_c   1.000
_cell.angle_alpha   90.00
_cell.angle_beta   90.00
_cell.angle_gamma   90.00
#
_symmetry.space_group_name_H-M   'P 1'
#
loop_
_entity.id
_entity.type
_entity.pdbx_description
1 polymer ?
#
loop_
_entity_poly.entity_id
_entity_poly.type
_entity_poly.pdbx_seq_one_letter_code
_entity_poly.pdbx_strand_id
1 'polypeptide(L)'
;MSEEMAEVEQTMNLTTGRAFNTLINTVGEASWVKPFYFDYDRYGFPYKAIKADFEDDLDIRENPIGERGMTVLRVIEEERLTVFTFGGLKRRLRIHPETLSRVLNRLEGQGIVEKSPEGYKVKTKSKENISLHSLNLEEMHVSLLQTLLPQDIPIQHIISDLKGRWFGVLRWLGYSENYDGITLKWVTDDGGIQVDAHFSNNGLNIDAKLFEEKNLSETIKASYDLIGYIKRLYSRKGLARRVFYFEALDPNILLA
;
A
#
# COMPACT_ATOMS: atom_id res chain seq x y z
N MET A 1 -9.08 -12.30 -48.76
CA MET A 1 -8.53 -11.02 -48.26
C MET A 1 -8.75 -10.88 -46.74
N SER A 2 -8.68 -11.99 -45.99
CA SER A 2 -8.93 -12.02 -44.54
C SER A 2 -8.02 -13.03 -43.80
N GLU A 3 -6.99 -13.55 -44.47
CA GLU A 3 -6.08 -14.57 -43.92
C GLU A 3 -4.64 -14.05 -43.82
N GLU A 4 -4.27 -13.05 -44.63
CA GLU A 4 -2.94 -12.43 -44.63
C GLU A 4 -2.73 -11.38 -43.50
N MET A 5 -3.81 -10.97 -42.82
CA MET A 5 -3.75 -10.00 -41.70
C MET A 5 -3.52 -10.68 -40.33
N ALA A 6 -3.73 -12.00 -40.23
CA ALA A 6 -3.54 -12.73 -38.96
C ALA A 6 -2.08 -13.15 -38.71
N GLU A 7 -1.25 -13.24 -39.76
CA GLU A 7 0.13 -13.69 -39.66
C GLU A 7 1.12 -12.56 -39.30
N VAL A 8 0.72 -11.30 -39.49
CA VAL A 8 1.53 -10.11 -39.14
C VAL A 8 1.43 -9.75 -37.65
N GLU A 9 0.30 -10.02 -36.99
CA GLU A 9 0.15 -9.78 -35.54
C GLU A 9 0.85 -10.85 -34.67
N GLN A 10 1.08 -12.05 -35.20
CA GLN A 10 1.73 -13.13 -34.46
C GLN A 10 3.27 -13.01 -34.47
N THR A 11 3.85 -12.37 -35.49
CA THR A 11 5.31 -12.14 -35.59
C THR A 11 5.81 -10.93 -34.79
N MET A 12 4.96 -9.93 -34.53
CA MET A 12 5.31 -8.78 -33.65
C MET A 12 5.26 -9.13 -32.15
N ASN A 13 4.47 -10.13 -31.74
CA ASN A 13 4.39 -10.54 -30.33
C ASN A 13 5.51 -11.50 -29.88
N LEU A 14 6.24 -12.13 -30.80
CA LEU A 14 7.35 -13.05 -30.47
C LEU A 14 8.72 -12.38 -30.43
N THR A 15 8.87 -11.17 -30.99
CA THR A 15 10.15 -10.44 -31.00
C THR A 15 10.31 -9.56 -29.74
N THR A 16 9.21 -9.10 -29.14
CA THR A 16 9.23 -8.26 -27.92
C THR A 16 9.37 -9.09 -26.64
N GLY A 17 9.07 -10.40 -26.69
CA GLY A 17 9.12 -11.32 -25.54
C GLY A 17 10.46 -12.02 -25.28
N ARG A 18 11.46 -11.89 -26.18
CA ARG A 18 12.76 -12.60 -26.05
C ARG A 18 13.96 -11.72 -25.69
N ALA A 19 13.82 -10.40 -25.68
CA ALA A 19 14.91 -9.49 -25.30
C ALA A 19 14.99 -9.21 -23.78
N PHE A 20 13.98 -9.57 -22.99
CA PHE A 20 13.94 -9.24 -21.55
C PHE A 20 14.54 -10.31 -20.63
N ASN A 21 14.81 -11.53 -21.11
CA ASN A 21 15.23 -12.65 -20.25
C ASN A 21 16.70 -13.08 -20.40
N THR A 22 17.52 -12.34 -21.15
CA THR A 22 18.94 -12.69 -21.39
C THR A 22 19.92 -11.68 -20.78
N LEU A 23 19.47 -10.83 -19.84
CA LEU A 23 20.30 -9.80 -19.18
C LEU A 23 20.35 -9.92 -17.66
N ILE A 24 20.04 -11.10 -17.09
CA ILE A 24 20.07 -11.32 -15.62
C ILE A 24 21.14 -12.35 -15.18
N ASN A 25 21.98 -12.86 -16.09
CA ASN A 25 23.01 -13.84 -15.71
C ASN A 25 24.39 -13.52 -16.28
N THR A 26 24.97 -12.35 -15.96
CA THR A 26 26.43 -12.21 -15.98
C THR A 26 26.89 -10.99 -15.15
N VAL A 27 27.80 -11.23 -14.18
CA VAL A 27 28.62 -10.25 -13.42
C VAL A 27 27.81 -9.47 -12.34
N GLY A 28 28.06 -9.58 -11.04
CA GLY A 28 29.33 -9.37 -10.32
C GLY A 28 29.34 -7.95 -9.76
N GLU A 29 29.17 -7.81 -8.43
CA GLU A 29 29.40 -6.64 -7.56
C GLU A 29 29.35 -5.21 -8.18
N ALA A 30 28.34 -4.40 -7.82
CA ALA A 30 28.51 -2.95 -7.62
C ALA A 30 27.27 -2.28 -6.98
N SER A 31 27.55 -1.36 -6.07
CA SER A 31 26.65 -0.50 -5.30
C SER A 31 25.79 0.45 -6.13
N TRP A 32 24.46 0.35 -6.06
CA TRP A 32 23.55 1.48 -6.36
C TRP A 32 22.19 1.34 -5.65
N VAL A 33 21.97 2.06 -4.55
CA VAL A 33 20.64 2.61 -4.25
C VAL A 33 20.69 4.06 -4.71
N LYS A 34 20.19 4.33 -5.93
CA LYS A 34 19.90 5.71 -6.35
C LYS A 34 18.45 6.02 -6.01
N PRO A 35 18.15 7.15 -5.36
CA PRO A 35 16.78 7.59 -5.18
C PRO A 35 16.17 7.94 -6.54
N PHE A 36 14.93 7.47 -6.78
CA PHE A 36 14.13 7.86 -7.92
C PHE A 36 13.89 9.37 -7.87
N TYR A 37 14.61 10.12 -8.70
CA TYR A 37 14.36 11.52 -8.98
C TYR A 37 13.28 11.60 -10.06
N PHE A 38 12.09 12.09 -9.74
CA PHE A 38 11.18 12.60 -10.76
C PHE A 38 11.59 14.04 -11.07
N ASP A 39 12.30 14.20 -12.18
CA ASP A 39 12.63 15.49 -12.78
C ASP A 39 11.36 16.07 -13.44
N TYR A 40 10.73 17.04 -12.77
CA TYR A 40 9.50 17.69 -13.22
C TYR A 40 9.71 18.73 -14.33
N ASP A 41 10.96 19.06 -14.69
CA ASP A 41 11.27 20.09 -15.70
C ASP A 41 11.22 19.54 -17.15
N ARG A 42 11.03 18.22 -17.32
CA ARG A 42 10.97 17.58 -18.65
C ARG A 42 9.56 17.47 -19.25
N TYR A 43 8.50 17.77 -18.49
CA TYR A 43 7.13 17.83 -19.00
C TYR A 43 6.60 19.25 -18.87
N GLY A 44 6.85 20.07 -19.89
CA GLY A 44 6.29 21.40 -20.01
C GLY A 44 4.77 21.37 -20.08
N PHE A 45 4.11 21.55 -18.94
CA PHE A 45 2.70 21.92 -18.87
C PHE A 45 2.61 23.45 -18.92
N PRO A 46 2.04 24.06 -19.98
CA PRO A 46 1.92 25.51 -20.07
C PRO A 46 0.88 26.00 -19.07
N TYR A 47 1.33 26.56 -17.94
CA TYR A 47 0.51 27.40 -17.09
C TYR A 47 0.30 28.76 -17.76
N LYS A 48 -0.69 28.85 -18.66
CA LYS A 48 -1.45 30.08 -18.94
C LYS A 48 -2.59 29.82 -19.94
N ALA A 49 -3.73 30.45 -19.62
CA ALA A 49 -4.98 30.53 -20.40
C ALA A 49 -5.99 29.39 -20.22
N ILE A 50 -6.60 29.32 -19.03
CA ILE A 50 -8.07 29.16 -18.93
C ILE A 50 -8.56 30.16 -17.89
N LYS A 51 -8.82 31.40 -18.34
CA LYS A 51 -9.76 32.32 -17.72
C LYS A 51 -10.88 32.48 -18.74
N ALA A 52 -12.01 31.85 -18.49
CA ALA A 52 -13.36 32.25 -18.88
C ALA A 52 -14.29 31.05 -18.60
N ASP A 53 -15.36 31.35 -17.87
CA ASP A 53 -16.63 30.61 -17.88
C ASP A 53 -16.71 29.32 -17.03
N PHE A 54 -16.40 29.44 -15.74
CA PHE A 54 -17.10 28.65 -14.71
C PHE A 54 -17.48 29.61 -13.57
N GLU A 55 -18.55 30.37 -13.82
CA GLU A 55 -19.35 30.95 -12.73
C GLU A 55 -20.12 29.80 -12.08
N ASP A 56 -19.65 29.38 -10.91
CA ASP A 56 -20.50 28.80 -9.88
C ASP A 56 -20.26 29.61 -8.61
N ASP A 57 -21.18 30.54 -8.40
CA ASP A 57 -21.40 31.26 -7.15
C ASP A 57 -21.64 30.24 -6.04
N LEU A 58 -20.61 29.94 -5.24
CA LEU A 58 -20.79 29.41 -3.90
C LEU A 58 -19.90 30.19 -2.93
N ASP A 59 -20.59 31.06 -2.20
CA ASP A 59 -20.14 31.84 -1.05
C ASP A 59 -19.58 30.90 0.05
N ILE A 60 -18.26 30.68 0.06
CA ILE A 60 -17.56 30.00 1.15
C ILE A 60 -16.88 31.06 2.01
N ARG A 61 -17.66 31.69 2.89
CA ARG A 61 -17.15 32.23 4.14
C ARG A 61 -17.06 31.05 5.13
N GLU A 62 -15.85 30.78 5.61
CA GLU A 62 -15.49 29.84 6.68
C GLU A 62 -15.50 28.31 6.42
N ASN A 63 -14.92 27.84 5.31
CA ASN A 63 -14.42 26.46 5.27
C ASN A 63 -13.01 26.37 4.63
N PRO A 64 -11.92 26.39 5.42
CA PRO A 64 -10.55 26.52 4.91
C PRO A 64 -10.07 25.32 4.06
N ILE A 65 -10.87 24.24 4.00
CA ILE A 65 -10.47 22.96 3.40
C ILE A 65 -11.36 22.57 2.19
N GLY A 66 -12.60 23.07 2.15
CA GLY A 66 -13.61 22.71 1.14
C GLY A 66 -14.13 21.27 1.31
N GLU A 67 -15.28 20.97 0.70
CA GLU A 67 -15.98 19.67 0.87
C GLU A 67 -15.09 18.46 0.54
N ARG A 68 -14.36 18.51 -0.59
CA ARG A 68 -13.47 17.42 -1.01
C ARG A 68 -12.27 17.23 -0.08
N GLY A 69 -11.77 18.31 0.52
CA GLY A 69 -10.70 18.22 1.50
C GLY A 69 -11.19 17.63 2.83
N MET A 70 -12.44 17.89 3.21
CA MET A 70 -13.09 17.23 4.35
C MET A 70 -13.25 15.73 4.11
N THR A 71 -13.58 15.29 2.88
CA THR A 71 -13.62 13.86 2.53
C THR A 71 -12.26 13.19 2.71
N VAL A 72 -11.18 13.84 2.25
CA VAL A 72 -9.81 13.32 2.41
C VAL A 72 -9.44 13.18 3.89
N LEU A 73 -9.70 14.20 4.70
CA LEU A 73 -9.43 14.17 6.13
C LEU A 73 -10.23 13.10 6.86
N ARG A 74 -11.52 13.00 6.55
CA ARG A 74 -12.41 11.99 7.11
C ARG A 74 -11.87 10.58 6.89
N VAL A 75 -11.47 10.24 5.66
CA VAL A 75 -10.88 8.92 5.37
C VAL A 75 -9.56 8.71 6.10
N ILE A 76 -8.72 9.74 6.21
CA ILE A 76 -7.47 9.65 6.98
C ILE A 76 -7.75 9.32 8.46
N GLU A 77 -8.81 9.90 9.03
CA GLU A 77 -9.21 9.69 10.42
C GLU A 77 -9.93 8.37 10.66
N GLU A 78 -10.94 8.05 9.85
CA GLU A 78 -11.71 6.79 9.92
C GLU A 78 -10.77 5.59 9.78
N GLU A 79 -9.82 5.68 8.85
CA GLU A 79 -8.81 4.65 8.65
C GLU A 79 -7.60 4.77 9.60
N ARG A 80 -7.57 5.81 10.45
CA ARG A 80 -6.50 6.10 11.41
C ARG A 80 -5.10 6.09 10.78
N LEU A 81 -4.99 6.54 9.53
CA LEU A 81 -3.77 6.45 8.75
C LEU A 81 -2.64 7.20 9.46
N THR A 82 -1.53 6.52 9.69
CA THR A 82 -0.29 7.13 10.19
C THR A 82 0.61 7.49 9.02
N VAL A 83 0.70 6.59 8.04
CA VAL A 83 1.35 6.83 6.75
C VAL A 83 0.49 6.27 5.63
N PHE A 84 0.43 6.96 4.50
CA PHE A 84 -0.32 6.52 3.32
C PHE A 84 0.35 6.98 2.03
N THR A 85 0.06 6.30 0.92
CA THR A 85 0.56 6.71 -0.40
C THR A 85 -0.49 7.52 -1.16
N PHE A 86 -0.03 8.41 -2.05
CA PHE A 86 -0.91 9.12 -2.98
C PHE A 86 -1.79 8.15 -3.77
N GLY A 87 -1.17 7.13 -4.34
CA GLY A 87 -1.85 6.15 -5.19
C GLY A 87 -2.87 5.31 -4.43
N GLY A 88 -2.59 4.97 -3.17
CA GLY A 88 -3.50 4.27 -2.29
C GLY A 88 -4.72 5.12 -1.94
N LEU A 89 -4.47 6.33 -1.44
CA LEU A 89 -5.54 7.24 -1.03
C LEU A 89 -6.41 7.67 -2.22
N LYS A 90 -5.81 7.87 -3.40
CA LYS A 90 -6.54 8.12 -4.66
C LYS A 90 -7.53 7.01 -4.98
N ARG A 91 -7.11 5.74 -4.87
CA ARG A 91 -7.98 4.58 -5.14
C ARG A 91 -9.12 4.51 -4.15
N ARG A 92 -8.80 4.66 -2.87
CA ARG A 92 -9.78 4.64 -1.77
C ARG A 92 -10.86 5.72 -1.91
N LEU A 93 -10.48 6.90 -2.39
CA LEU A 93 -11.38 8.05 -2.54
C LEU A 93 -12.02 8.18 -3.93
N ARG A 94 -11.50 7.48 -4.95
CA ARG A 94 -11.89 7.62 -6.37
C ARG A 94 -11.88 9.05 -6.91
N ILE A 95 -11.04 9.92 -6.36
CA ILE A 95 -10.94 11.31 -6.81
C ILE A 95 -9.88 11.48 -7.90
N HIS A 96 -10.04 12.54 -8.71
CA HIS A 96 -9.08 12.89 -9.74
C HIS A 96 -7.70 13.19 -9.14
N PRO A 97 -6.58 12.75 -9.75
CA PRO A 97 -5.22 12.98 -9.22
C PRO A 97 -4.93 14.45 -8.94
N GLU A 98 -5.36 15.35 -9.81
CA GLU A 98 -5.13 16.79 -9.63
C GLU A 98 -5.83 17.33 -8.37
N THR A 99 -7.07 16.90 -8.13
CA THR A 99 -7.82 17.28 -6.92
C THR A 99 -7.11 16.79 -5.67
N LEU A 100 -6.69 15.52 -5.65
CA LEU A 100 -5.97 14.96 -4.50
C LEU A 100 -4.66 15.70 -4.25
N SER A 101 -3.90 16.01 -5.30
CA SER A 101 -2.65 16.76 -5.22
C SER A 101 -2.87 18.14 -4.59
N ARG A 102 -3.86 18.89 -5.09
CA ARG A 102 -4.22 20.20 -4.55
C ARG A 102 -4.61 20.13 -3.06
N VAL A 103 -5.41 19.14 -2.68
CA VAL A 103 -5.80 18.94 -1.27
C VAL A 103 -4.60 18.59 -0.40
N LEU A 104 -3.78 17.61 -0.80
CA LEU A 104 -2.62 17.19 -0.01
C LEU A 104 -1.58 18.30 0.15
N ASN A 105 -1.35 19.12 -0.87
CA ASN A 105 -0.47 20.28 -0.76
C ASN A 105 -1.00 21.31 0.26
N ARG A 106 -2.32 21.50 0.33
CA ARG A 106 -2.94 22.36 1.36
C ARG A 106 -2.80 21.78 2.76
N LEU A 107 -3.09 20.48 2.93
CA LEU A 107 -2.92 19.78 4.22
C LEU A 107 -1.45 19.79 4.67
N GLU A 108 -0.50 19.68 3.75
CA GLU A 108 0.93 19.82 4.00
C GLU A 108 1.27 21.25 4.45
N GLY A 109 0.76 22.26 3.75
CA GLY A 109 0.92 23.67 4.13
C GLY A 109 0.32 24.03 5.50
N GLN A 110 -0.73 23.32 5.92
CA GLN A 110 -1.35 23.43 7.24
C GLN A 110 -0.65 22.59 8.32
N GLY A 111 0.37 21.81 7.96
CA GLY A 111 1.10 20.96 8.90
C GLY A 111 0.30 19.76 9.41
N ILE A 112 -0.77 19.37 8.72
CA ILE A 112 -1.59 18.18 9.04
C ILE A 112 -0.91 16.91 8.54
N VAL A 113 -0.28 16.99 7.37
CA VAL A 113 0.53 15.91 6.79
C VAL A 113 1.92 16.42 6.42
N GLU A 114 2.86 15.51 6.23
CA GLU A 114 4.18 15.80 5.64
C GLU A 114 4.56 14.73 4.62
N LYS A 115 5.27 15.13 3.57
CA LYS A 115 5.91 14.17 2.66
C LYS A 115 7.02 13.42 3.37
N SER A 116 7.11 12.13 3.08
CA SER A 116 8.11 11.19 3.59
C SER A 116 8.50 10.20 2.48
N PRO A 117 9.61 9.45 2.63
CA PRO A 117 9.98 8.43 1.65
C PRO A 117 8.92 7.32 1.48
N GLU A 118 8.08 7.08 2.50
CA GLU A 118 7.01 6.08 2.47
C GLU A 118 5.67 6.63 1.91
N GLY A 119 5.62 7.92 1.54
CA GLY A 119 4.42 8.61 1.09
C GLY A 119 4.13 9.84 1.94
N TYR A 120 2.92 9.97 2.47
CA TYR A 120 2.50 11.06 3.34
C TYR A 120 2.34 10.54 4.77
N LYS A 121 2.90 11.26 5.74
CA LYS A 121 2.80 10.96 7.17
C LYS A 121 1.89 11.97 7.84
N VAL A 122 0.98 11.50 8.67
CA VAL A 122 0.06 12.36 9.44
C VAL A 122 0.78 12.89 10.68
N LYS A 123 0.67 14.20 10.92
CA LYS A 123 1.25 14.86 12.09
C LYS A 123 0.27 14.82 13.27
N THR A 124 0.80 14.50 14.45
CA THR A 124 0.05 14.26 15.70
C THR A 124 -0.90 15.38 16.11
N LYS A 125 -0.63 16.65 15.74
CA LYS A 125 -1.45 17.81 16.12
C LYS A 125 -2.88 17.82 15.54
N SER A 126 -3.16 16.92 14.60
CA SER A 126 -4.46 16.82 13.91
C SER A 126 -5.34 15.70 14.45
N LYS A 127 -4.82 14.78 15.29
CA LYS A 127 -5.61 13.68 15.86
C LYS A 127 -6.65 14.15 16.88
N GLU A 128 -6.49 15.35 17.44
CA GLU A 128 -7.32 15.84 18.56
C GLU A 128 -8.34 16.93 18.16
N ASN A 129 -8.18 17.57 16.99
CA ASN A 129 -8.94 18.78 16.63
C ASN A 129 -9.97 18.59 15.52
N ILE A 130 -10.06 17.40 14.93
CA ILE A 130 -10.93 17.15 13.79
C ILE A 130 -11.94 16.08 14.24
N SER A 131 -12.97 16.53 14.95
CA SER A 131 -14.12 15.68 15.28
C SER A 131 -15.09 15.75 14.10
N LEU A 132 -14.78 15.03 13.02
CA LEU A 132 -15.72 14.85 11.92
C LEU A 132 -16.68 13.72 12.29
N HIS A 133 -17.97 14.04 12.30
CA HIS A 133 -19.04 13.06 12.52
C HIS A 133 -18.89 11.91 11.50
N SER A 134 -18.64 10.69 11.99
CA SER A 134 -18.53 9.48 11.17
C SER A 134 -19.82 9.28 10.41
N LEU A 135 -19.75 9.05 9.09
CA LEU A 135 -20.92 8.55 8.38
C LEU A 135 -21.07 7.09 8.76
N ASN A 136 -22.25 6.73 9.27
CA ASN A 136 -22.73 5.34 9.20
C ASN A 136 -22.96 5.02 7.71
N LEU A 137 -21.89 4.84 6.93
CA LEU A 137 -21.96 3.86 5.85
C LEU A 137 -22.06 2.52 6.58
N GLU A 138 -23.07 1.73 6.26
CA GLU A 138 -23.13 0.32 6.69
C GLU A 138 -21.96 -0.43 6.04
N GLU A 139 -20.77 -0.25 6.60
CA GLU A 139 -19.58 -0.97 6.18
C GLU A 139 -19.78 -2.42 6.59
N MET A 140 -19.79 -3.32 5.61
CA MET A 140 -19.77 -4.74 5.90
C MET A 140 -18.32 -5.13 6.20
N HIS A 141 -18.07 -5.56 7.43
CA HIS A 141 -16.78 -6.06 7.88
C HIS A 141 -16.79 -7.59 7.87
N VAL A 142 -15.81 -8.20 7.20
CA VAL A 142 -15.67 -9.66 7.11
C VAL A 142 -14.30 -10.07 7.62
N SER A 143 -14.26 -10.88 8.68
CA SER A 143 -12.99 -11.43 9.17
C SER A 143 -12.55 -12.60 8.29
N LEU A 144 -11.37 -12.48 7.69
CA LEU A 144 -10.80 -13.46 6.76
C LEU A 144 -9.86 -14.44 7.45
N LEU A 145 -9.13 -13.98 8.47
CA LEU A 145 -8.19 -14.79 9.24
C LEU A 145 -7.96 -14.19 10.63
N GLN A 146 -8.06 -15.04 11.66
CA GLN A 146 -7.57 -14.73 13.00
C GLN A 146 -6.60 -15.83 13.44
N THR A 147 -5.38 -15.44 13.82
CA THR A 147 -4.36 -16.40 14.26
C THR A 147 -3.46 -15.80 15.32
N LEU A 148 -2.92 -16.66 16.18
CA LEU A 148 -1.83 -16.30 17.08
C LEU A 148 -0.51 -16.29 16.30
N LEU A 149 0.42 -15.44 16.73
CA LEU A 149 1.76 -15.37 16.17
C LEU A 149 2.76 -16.11 17.06
N PRO A 150 3.69 -16.90 16.48
CA PRO A 150 4.78 -17.48 17.24
C PRO A 150 5.64 -16.39 17.89
N GLN A 151 5.90 -16.51 19.20
CA GLN A 151 6.64 -15.52 19.98
C GLN A 151 8.11 -15.39 19.59
N ASP A 152 8.65 -16.38 18.88
CA ASP A 152 10.04 -16.40 18.45
C ASP A 152 10.28 -15.52 17.21
N ILE A 153 9.24 -14.99 16.57
CA ILE A 153 9.38 -14.28 15.30
C ILE A 153 9.27 -12.76 15.49
N PRO A 154 10.29 -11.98 15.09
CA PRO A 154 10.24 -10.54 15.25
C PRO A 154 9.29 -9.91 14.20
N ILE A 155 8.06 -9.61 14.64
CA ILE A 155 6.94 -9.10 13.84
C ILE A 155 7.33 -7.87 13.02
N GLN A 156 8.19 -7.01 13.56
CA GLN A 156 8.67 -5.79 12.89
C GLN A 156 9.30 -6.06 11.52
N HIS A 157 10.02 -7.18 11.35
CA HIS A 157 10.57 -7.53 10.05
C HIS A 157 9.50 -7.95 9.05
N ILE A 158 8.45 -8.63 9.51
CA ILE A 158 7.33 -9.03 8.65
C ILE A 158 6.60 -7.80 8.17
N ILE A 159 6.34 -6.87 9.08
CA ILE A 159 5.74 -5.57 8.76
C ILE A 159 6.59 -4.84 7.72
N SER A 160 7.90 -4.76 7.93
CA SER A 160 8.83 -4.14 6.98
C SER A 160 8.80 -4.84 5.61
N ASP A 161 8.71 -6.17 5.59
CA ASP A 161 8.65 -6.94 4.34
C ASP A 161 7.31 -6.78 3.62
N LEU A 162 6.22 -6.44 4.31
CA LEU A 162 4.88 -6.26 3.73
C LEU A 162 4.63 -4.83 3.26
N LYS A 163 5.23 -3.84 3.92
CA LYS A 163 5.07 -2.42 3.58
C LYS A 163 5.38 -2.18 2.10
N GLY A 164 4.48 -1.46 1.42
CA GLY A 164 4.62 -1.10 0.01
C GLY A 164 4.32 -2.21 -0.99
N ARG A 165 4.10 -3.47 -0.56
CA ARG A 165 3.84 -4.58 -1.48
C ARG A 165 2.41 -4.61 -1.98
N TRP A 166 2.23 -5.16 -3.17
CA TRP A 166 0.92 -5.43 -3.78
C TRP A 166 0.66 -6.94 -3.79
N PHE A 167 -0.62 -7.33 -3.73
CA PHE A 167 -1.06 -8.73 -3.71
C PHE A 167 -2.26 -8.88 -4.63
N GLY A 168 -2.06 -9.45 -5.83
CA GLY A 168 -3.14 -9.54 -6.83
C GLY A 168 -3.78 -8.16 -7.10
N VAL A 169 -5.09 -8.05 -6.86
CA VAL A 169 -5.84 -6.78 -7.01
C VAL A 169 -5.63 -5.79 -5.86
N LEU A 170 -5.04 -6.21 -4.74
CA LEU A 170 -4.79 -5.39 -3.57
C LEU A 170 -3.56 -4.50 -3.78
N ARG A 171 -3.79 -3.20 -3.79
CA ARG A 171 -2.76 -2.17 -3.91
C ARG A 171 -2.49 -1.53 -2.55
N TRP A 172 -1.22 -1.24 -2.30
CA TRP A 172 -0.77 -0.67 -1.04
C TRP A 172 -1.44 0.68 -0.76
N LEU A 173 -2.16 0.78 0.36
CA LEU A 173 -2.75 2.03 0.83
C LEU A 173 -1.79 2.75 1.76
N GLY A 174 -1.36 2.06 2.81
CA GLY A 174 -0.62 2.65 3.91
C GLY A 174 -0.70 1.79 5.17
N TYR A 175 -0.44 2.41 6.32
CA TYR A 175 -0.59 1.76 7.60
C TYR A 175 -1.04 2.73 8.70
N SER A 176 -1.66 2.17 9.72
CA SER A 176 -1.95 2.84 10.99
C SER A 176 -1.12 2.22 12.10
N GLU A 177 -0.58 3.04 12.97
CA GLU A 177 0.19 2.61 14.15
C GLU A 177 -0.43 3.23 15.39
N ASN A 178 -0.74 2.38 16.37
CA ASN A 178 -1.28 2.78 17.67
C ASN A 178 -0.67 1.92 18.78
N TYR A 179 -1.17 2.08 20.01
CA TYR A 179 -0.69 1.32 21.17
C TYR A 179 -1.03 -0.18 21.12
N ASP A 180 -2.02 -0.56 20.31
CA ASP A 180 -2.52 -1.94 20.18
C ASP A 180 -1.73 -2.73 19.12
N GLY A 181 -1.14 -2.02 18.16
CA GLY A 181 -0.27 -2.61 17.16
C GLY A 181 -0.18 -1.79 15.87
N ILE A 182 0.19 -2.49 14.80
CA ILE A 182 0.31 -1.92 13.45
C ILE A 182 -0.68 -2.60 12.53
N THR A 183 -1.54 -1.81 11.89
CA THR A 183 -2.44 -2.29 10.84
C THR A 183 -1.93 -1.87 9.49
N LEU A 184 -1.61 -2.84 8.64
CA LEU A 184 -1.26 -2.63 7.24
C LEU A 184 -2.52 -2.66 6.39
N LYS A 185 -2.64 -1.75 5.43
CA LYS A 185 -3.87 -1.56 4.66
C LYS A 185 -3.62 -1.64 3.17
N TRP A 186 -4.49 -2.37 2.49
CA TRP A 186 -4.55 -2.44 1.04
C TRP A 186 -5.95 -2.16 0.55
N VAL A 187 -6.05 -1.66 -0.68
CA VAL A 187 -7.34 -1.40 -1.33
C VAL A 187 -7.34 -1.98 -2.73
N THR A 188 -8.49 -2.45 -3.21
CA THR A 188 -8.65 -2.88 -4.61
C THR A 188 -8.37 -1.70 -5.56
N ASP A 189 -8.02 -1.99 -6.82
CA ASP A 189 -7.70 -0.94 -7.79
C ASP A 189 -8.85 0.05 -8.01
N ASP A 190 -10.08 -0.46 -7.86
CA ASP A 190 -11.29 0.32 -7.94
C ASP A 190 -11.73 0.91 -6.58
N GLY A 191 -11.05 0.68 -5.47
CA GLY A 191 -11.42 1.28 -4.19
C GLY A 191 -12.61 0.64 -3.46
N GLY A 192 -13.26 -0.39 -4.03
CA GLY A 192 -14.50 -0.96 -3.49
C GLY A 192 -14.31 -1.84 -2.25
N ILE A 193 -13.14 -2.47 -2.10
CA ILE A 193 -12.83 -3.33 -0.96
C ILE A 193 -11.46 -2.94 -0.39
N GLN A 194 -11.38 -2.84 0.93
CA GLN A 194 -10.13 -2.68 1.66
C GLN A 194 -9.84 -3.93 2.48
N VAL A 195 -8.57 -4.31 2.55
CA VAL A 195 -8.09 -5.42 3.38
C VAL A 195 -7.09 -4.87 4.38
N ASP A 196 -7.35 -5.14 5.66
CA ASP A 196 -6.55 -4.68 6.79
C ASP A 196 -5.90 -5.89 7.46
N ALA A 197 -4.58 -5.87 7.62
CA ALA A 197 -3.83 -6.85 8.39
C ALA A 197 -3.31 -6.20 9.67
N HIS A 198 -3.98 -6.48 10.79
CA HIS A 198 -3.64 -5.97 12.11
C HIS A 198 -2.69 -6.92 12.83
N PHE A 199 -1.47 -6.44 13.09
CA PHE A 199 -0.45 -7.12 13.87
C PHE A 199 -0.45 -6.55 15.29
N SER A 200 -0.86 -7.36 16.26
CA SER A 200 -0.77 -7.07 17.69
C SER A 200 0.34 -7.91 18.33
N ASN A 201 0.57 -7.70 19.63
CA ASN A 201 1.52 -8.51 20.41
C ASN A 201 1.15 -10.00 20.45
N ASN A 202 -0.14 -10.32 20.31
CA ASN A 202 -0.65 -11.66 20.55
C ASN A 202 -1.12 -12.37 19.27
N GLY A 203 -1.25 -11.65 18.15
CA GLY A 203 -1.85 -12.24 16.97
C GLY A 203 -1.83 -11.37 15.73
N LEU A 204 -2.26 -12.00 14.64
CA LEU A 204 -2.56 -11.40 13.36
C LEU A 204 -4.06 -11.57 13.11
N ASN A 205 -4.74 -10.46 12.87
CA ASN A 205 -6.10 -10.45 12.35
C ASN A 205 -6.09 -9.84 10.93
N ILE A 206 -6.80 -10.47 10.00
CA ILE A 206 -7.00 -9.94 8.65
C ILE A 206 -8.49 -9.80 8.42
N ASP A 207 -8.93 -8.57 8.17
CA ASP A 207 -10.32 -8.23 7.92
C ASP A 207 -10.46 -7.55 6.54
N ALA A 208 -11.63 -7.71 5.93
CA ALA A 208 -12.03 -6.99 4.74
C ALA A 208 -13.17 -6.04 5.06
N LYS A 209 -13.05 -4.79 4.59
CA LYS A 209 -14.11 -3.78 4.60
C LYS A 209 -14.67 -3.65 3.19
N LEU A 210 -15.96 -3.86 3.04
CA LEU A 210 -16.66 -3.70 1.78
C LEU A 210 -17.36 -2.34 1.79
N PHE A 211 -16.97 -1.46 0.86
CA PHE A 211 -17.61 -0.17 0.65
C PHE A 211 -18.68 -0.24 -0.45
N GLU A 212 -18.61 -1.27 -1.30
CA GLU A 212 -19.57 -1.53 -2.38
C GLU A 212 -19.75 -3.04 -2.56
N GLU A 213 -20.95 -3.46 -3.00
CA GLU A 213 -21.22 -4.85 -3.41
C GLU A 213 -20.46 -5.16 -4.71
N LYS A 214 -19.21 -5.61 -4.57
CA LYS A 214 -18.31 -5.89 -5.69
C LYS A 214 -17.64 -7.24 -5.56
N ASN A 215 -16.77 -7.56 -6.53
CA ASN A 215 -16.14 -8.86 -6.77
C ASN A 215 -15.33 -9.37 -5.58
N LEU A 216 -16.05 -9.85 -4.56
CA LEU A 216 -15.52 -10.36 -3.31
C LEU A 216 -14.64 -11.58 -3.54
N SER A 217 -14.94 -12.39 -4.57
CA SER A 217 -14.19 -13.59 -4.90
C SER A 217 -12.72 -13.30 -5.26
N GLU A 218 -12.48 -12.29 -6.10
CA GLU A 218 -11.12 -11.91 -6.50
C GLU A 218 -10.33 -11.31 -5.33
N THR A 219 -10.99 -10.51 -4.50
CA THR A 219 -10.38 -9.96 -3.28
C THR A 219 -10.06 -11.05 -2.27
N ILE A 220 -10.94 -12.03 -2.06
CA ILE A 220 -10.67 -13.18 -1.19
C ILE A 220 -9.44 -13.96 -1.69
N LYS A 221 -9.32 -14.19 -3.00
CA LYS A 221 -8.13 -14.84 -3.59
C LYS A 221 -6.85 -14.04 -3.31
N ALA A 222 -6.89 -12.72 -3.51
CA ALA A 222 -5.75 -11.84 -3.22
C ALA A 222 -5.40 -11.82 -1.71
N SER A 223 -6.39 -11.92 -0.82
CA SER A 223 -6.15 -12.08 0.62
C SER A 223 -5.48 -13.41 0.96
N TYR A 224 -5.82 -14.51 0.26
CA TYR A 224 -5.09 -15.77 0.40
C TYR A 224 -3.63 -15.66 -0.07
N ASP A 225 -3.34 -14.88 -1.11
CA ASP A 225 -1.96 -14.61 -1.53
C ASP A 225 -1.17 -13.85 -0.47
N LEU A 226 -1.80 -12.86 0.18
CA LEU A 226 -1.23 -12.15 1.34
C LEU A 226 -0.93 -13.13 2.49
N ILE A 227 -1.88 -13.97 2.87
CA ILE A 227 -1.72 -14.98 3.93
C ILE A 227 -0.60 -15.97 3.57
N GLY A 228 -0.57 -16.44 2.33
CA GLY A 228 0.47 -17.35 1.83
C GLY A 228 1.85 -16.70 1.82
N TYR A 229 1.94 -15.41 1.54
CA TYR A 229 3.19 -14.65 1.65
C TYR A 229 3.64 -14.52 3.12
N ILE A 230 2.73 -14.12 4.01
CA ILE A 230 2.99 -14.05 5.45
C ILE A 230 3.48 -15.40 6.00
N LYS A 231 2.81 -16.50 5.63
CA LYS A 231 3.22 -17.87 5.99
C LYS A 231 4.65 -18.19 5.54
N ARG A 232 5.02 -17.80 4.31
CA ARG A 232 6.40 -18.03 3.80
C ARG A 232 7.43 -17.23 4.57
N LEU A 233 7.12 -16.01 5.00
CA LEU A 233 8.02 -15.21 5.84
C LEU A 233 8.28 -15.91 7.19
N TYR A 234 7.26 -16.54 7.78
CA TYR A 234 7.43 -17.36 8.98
C TYR A 234 8.32 -18.59 8.71
N SER A 235 8.04 -19.36 7.66
CA SER A 235 8.76 -20.63 7.39
C SER A 235 10.24 -20.42 7.03
N ARG A 236 10.58 -19.38 6.27
CA ARG A 236 11.97 -19.10 5.88
C ARG A 236 12.87 -18.83 7.08
N LYS A 237 12.34 -18.19 8.14
CA LYS A 237 13.13 -17.81 9.32
C LYS A 237 13.12 -18.87 10.42
N GLY A 238 12.06 -19.67 10.53
CA GLY A 238 12.06 -20.86 11.39
C GLY A 238 13.10 -21.90 10.97
N LEU A 239 13.40 -22.00 9.66
CA LEU A 239 14.47 -22.86 9.14
C LEU A 239 15.87 -22.30 9.40
N ALA A 240 16.09 -20.98 9.26
CA ALA A 240 17.39 -20.36 9.49
C ALA A 240 17.92 -20.55 10.93
N ARG A 241 17.02 -20.68 11.93
CA ARG A 241 17.40 -20.97 13.32
C ARG A 241 17.66 -22.46 13.61
N ARG A 242 17.20 -23.38 12.77
CA ARG A 242 17.38 -24.84 12.99
C ARG A 242 18.65 -25.42 12.38
N VAL A 243 19.49 -24.62 11.72
CA VAL A 243 20.72 -25.10 11.03
C VAL A 243 21.99 -24.95 11.90
N PHE A 244 21.89 -24.54 13.16
CA PHE A 244 23.04 -24.55 14.07
C PHE A 244 22.87 -25.63 15.15
N TYR A 245 23.98 -26.34 15.42
CA TYR A 245 24.16 -27.57 16.21
C TYR A 245 23.98 -28.90 15.47
N PHE A 246 24.91 -29.18 14.55
CA PHE A 246 25.64 -30.45 14.64
C PHE A 246 27.09 -30.09 14.99
N GLU A 247 27.36 -29.81 16.27
CA GLU A 247 28.72 -29.94 16.77
C GLU A 247 29.06 -31.41 16.63
N ALA A 248 29.93 -31.71 15.67
CA ALA A 248 30.57 -33.00 15.58
C ALA A 248 31.24 -33.27 16.93
N LEU A 249 30.71 -34.27 17.64
CA LEU A 249 31.29 -34.81 18.87
C LEU A 249 32.79 -35.01 18.67
N ASP A 250 33.58 -34.33 19.50
CA ASP A 250 35.02 -34.56 19.60
C ASP A 250 35.24 -36.03 20.01
N PRO A 251 35.92 -36.85 19.18
CA PRO A 251 36.10 -38.27 19.46
C PRO A 251 37.07 -38.56 20.61
N ASN A 252 37.62 -37.54 21.29
CA ASN A 252 38.61 -37.74 22.36
C ASN A 252 38.06 -37.76 23.79
N ILE A 253 36.75 -37.75 24.01
CA ILE A 253 36.18 -37.88 25.37
C ILE A 253 35.76 -39.34 25.63
N LEU A 254 36.71 -40.28 25.56
CA LEU A 254 36.61 -41.61 26.17
C LEU A 254 38.02 -42.15 26.42
N LEU A 255 38.70 -41.66 27.47
CA LEU A 255 39.78 -42.35 28.19
C LEU A 255 40.11 -41.55 29.46
N ALA A 256 39.30 -41.77 30.50
CA ALA A 256 39.63 -41.50 31.90
C ALA A 256 38.95 -42.58 32.75
#